data_AF-A0A2N6GMW4-F1
#
_entry.id   AF-A0A2N6GMW4-F1
#
_cell.length_a   1.000
_cell.length_b   1.000
_cell.length_c   1.000
_cell.angle_alpha   90.00
_cell.angle_beta   90.00
_cell.angle_gamma   90.00
#
_symmetry.space_group_name_H-M   'P 1'
#
loop_
_entity.id
_entity.type
_entity.pdbx_description
1 polymer ?
#
loop_
_entity_poly.entity_id
_entity_poly.type
_entity_poly.pdbx_seq_one_letter_code
_entity_poly.pdbx_strand_id
1 'polypeptide(L)'
;MNINLTLIGQLISFMVFVWLTMKYVWTPIMGALDTRRKEIADGLAAAERGLHEKELAKEHAKDVLHAAKAQAGEIVAQAQKRASEIVDEAKVNARTEGERLVTAAQAEIEQEVNRAREQLREKVGELALSGAEKILRKEINAAAHKDIVEALAKQI
;
A
#
# COMPACT_ATOMS: atom_id res chain seq x y z
N MET A 1 -77.53 11.07 -80.60
CA MET A 1 -76.08 10.86 -80.78
C MET A 1 -75.82 9.37 -80.58
N ASN A 2 -75.68 8.62 -81.66
CA ASN A 2 -75.60 7.16 -81.61
C ASN A 2 -74.31 6.73 -80.90
N ILE A 3 -74.43 5.78 -79.98
CA ILE A 3 -73.29 5.08 -79.40
C ILE A 3 -72.63 4.31 -80.55
N ASN A 4 -71.56 4.88 -81.11
CA ASN A 4 -70.78 4.25 -82.17
C ASN A 4 -69.75 3.28 -81.57
N LEU A 5 -69.42 2.23 -82.31
CA LEU A 5 -68.41 1.21 -81.95
C LEU A 5 -67.07 1.83 -81.51
N THR A 6 -66.74 3.02 -82.02
CA THR A 6 -65.55 3.81 -81.66
C THR A 6 -65.54 4.24 -80.19
N LEU A 7 -66.70 4.53 -79.61
CA LEU A 7 -66.85 4.96 -78.21
C LEU A 7 -66.62 3.79 -77.25
N ILE A 8 -67.07 2.59 -77.63
CA ILE A 8 -66.80 1.33 -76.89
C ILE A 8 -65.31 0.98 -76.98
N GLY A 9 -64.70 1.09 -78.17
CA GLY A 9 -63.26 0.88 -78.35
C GLY A 9 -62.42 1.85 -77.51
N GLN A 10 -62.78 3.14 -77.49
CA GLN A 10 -62.10 4.15 -76.69
C GLN A 10 -62.25 3.91 -75.19
N LEU A 11 -63.42 3.44 -74.73
CA LEU A 11 -63.64 3.06 -73.32
C LEU A 11 -62.76 1.86 -72.92
N ILE A 12 -62.65 0.84 -73.78
CA ILE A 12 -61.80 -0.33 -73.53
C ILE A 12 -60.32 0.10 -73.49
N SER A 13 -59.85 0.91 -74.45
CA SER A 13 -58.48 1.43 -74.44
C SER A 13 -58.19 2.27 -73.21
N PHE A 14 -59.15 3.10 -72.75
CA PHE A 14 -59.02 3.87 -71.52
C PHE A 14 -58.93 2.96 -70.28
N MET A 15 -59.78 1.93 -70.18
CA MET A 15 -59.71 0.97 -69.08
C MET A 15 -58.38 0.21 -69.04
N VAL A 16 -57.87 -0.24 -70.20
CA VAL A 16 -56.56 -0.90 -70.29
C VAL A 16 -55.44 0.05 -69.88
N PHE A 17 -55.49 1.32 -70.30
CA PHE A 17 -54.52 2.34 -69.91
C PHE A 17 -54.55 2.63 -68.40
N VAL A 18 -55.74 2.79 -67.80
CA VAL A 18 -55.89 2.98 -66.35
C VAL A 18 -55.38 1.76 -65.58
N TRP A 19 -55.67 0.55 -66.05
CA TRP A 19 -55.18 -0.67 -65.43
C TRP A 19 -53.65 -0.77 -65.46
N LEU A 20 -53.03 -0.44 -66.60
CA LEU A 20 -51.58 -0.47 -66.79
C LEU A 20 -50.89 0.60 -65.93
N THR A 21 -51.44 1.81 -65.89
CA THR A 21 -50.89 2.90 -65.05
C THR A 21 -51.04 2.62 -63.55
N MET A 22 -52.17 2.08 -63.09
CA MET A 22 -52.36 1.66 -61.70
C MET A 22 -51.38 0.56 -61.30
N LYS A 23 -51.15 -0.44 -62.15
CA LYS A 23 -50.25 -1.54 -61.82
C LYS A 23 -48.78 -1.17 -61.92
N TYR A 24 -48.37 -0.50 -62.99
CA TYR A 24 -46.95 -0.29 -63.31
C TYR A 24 -46.40 1.06 -62.87
N VAL A 25 -47.22 2.11 -62.74
CA VAL A 25 -46.74 3.47 -62.38
C VAL A 25 -47.03 3.79 -60.92
N TRP A 26 -48.23 3.48 -60.43
CA TRP A 26 -48.61 3.81 -59.06
C TRP A 26 -47.82 3.00 -58.00
N THR A 27 -47.64 1.70 -58.23
CA THR A 27 -46.91 0.80 -57.33
C THR A 27 -45.47 1.27 -57.03
N PRO A 28 -44.60 1.56 -58.03
CA PRO A 28 -43.24 2.02 -57.74
C PRO A 28 -43.19 3.42 -57.12
N ILE A 29 -44.12 4.32 -57.45
CA ILE A 29 -44.17 5.67 -56.86
C ILE A 29 -44.51 5.59 -55.36
N MET A 30 -45.52 4.82 -54.98
CA MET A 30 -45.84 4.65 -53.56
C MET A 30 -44.75 3.87 -52.81
N GLY A 31 -44.15 2.85 -53.44
CA GLY A 31 -43.01 2.15 -52.85
C GLY A 31 -41.82 3.08 -52.55
N ALA A 32 -41.49 4.00 -53.47
CA ALA A 32 -40.43 4.98 -53.27
C ALA A 32 -40.77 5.99 -52.15
N LEU A 33 -42.02 6.43 -52.06
CA LEU A 33 -42.49 7.33 -51.00
C LEU A 33 -42.48 6.66 -49.63
N ASP A 34 -42.94 5.42 -49.52
CA ASP A 34 -42.93 4.66 -48.27
C ASP A 34 -41.52 4.32 -47.83
N THR A 35 -40.62 3.99 -48.76
CA THR A 35 -39.19 3.78 -48.45
C THR A 35 -38.58 5.03 -47.83
N ARG A 36 -38.79 6.21 -48.45
CA ARG A 36 -38.30 7.48 -47.89
C ARG A 36 -38.89 7.81 -46.53
N ARG A 37 -40.20 7.60 -46.35
CA ARG A 37 -40.85 7.80 -45.05
C ARG A 37 -40.24 6.90 -43.98
N LYS A 38 -40.01 5.64 -44.32
CA LYS A 38 -39.41 4.67 -43.41
C LYS A 38 -37.96 5.04 -43.07
N GLU A 39 -37.14 5.40 -44.05
CA GLU A 39 -35.76 5.86 -43.81
C GLU A 39 -35.70 7.07 -42.88
N ILE A 40 -36.59 8.06 -43.06
CA ILE A 40 -36.65 9.24 -42.20
C ILE A 40 -37.09 8.86 -40.79
N ALA A 41 -38.11 8.01 -40.65
CA ALA A 41 -38.60 7.56 -39.35
C ALA A 41 -37.54 6.75 -38.59
N ASP A 42 -36.89 5.80 -39.28
CA ASP A 42 -35.83 4.96 -38.72
C ASP A 42 -34.60 5.81 -38.37
N GLY A 43 -34.25 6.79 -39.21
CA GLY A 43 -33.16 7.73 -38.96
C GLY A 43 -33.41 8.63 -37.74
N LEU A 44 -34.63 9.15 -37.59
CA LEU A 44 -35.01 9.97 -36.44
C LEU A 44 -35.02 9.13 -35.15
N ALA A 45 -35.58 7.92 -35.20
CA ALA A 45 -35.59 7.00 -34.06
C ALA A 45 -34.17 6.53 -33.68
N ALA A 46 -33.27 6.35 -34.65
CA ALA A 46 -31.86 6.06 -34.38
C ALA A 46 -31.14 7.26 -33.74
N ALA A 47 -31.40 8.48 -34.22
CA ALA A 47 -30.81 9.69 -33.64
C ALA A 47 -31.26 9.91 -32.20
N GLU A 48 -32.56 9.76 -31.91
CA GLU A 48 -33.11 9.90 -30.56
C GLU A 48 -32.53 8.84 -29.60
N ARG A 49 -32.46 7.57 -30.03
CA ARG A 49 -31.81 6.51 -29.25
C ARG A 49 -30.33 6.82 -29.01
N GLY A 50 -29.61 7.27 -30.03
CA GLY A 50 -28.20 7.64 -29.90
C GLY A 50 -27.96 8.80 -28.92
N LEU A 51 -28.86 9.79 -28.89
CA LEU A 51 -28.80 10.88 -27.91
C LEU A 51 -29.07 10.37 -26.49
N HIS A 52 -30.07 9.51 -26.32
CA HIS A 52 -30.40 8.93 -25.02
C HIS A 52 -29.27 8.04 -24.48
N GLU A 53 -28.75 7.13 -25.31
CA GLU A 53 -27.62 6.27 -24.97
C GLU A 53 -26.36 7.09 -24.65
N LYS A 54 -26.12 8.18 -25.38
CA LYS A 54 -25.00 9.09 -25.09
C LYS A 54 -25.13 9.75 -23.72
N GLU A 55 -26.32 10.24 -23.37
CA GLU A 55 -26.51 10.87 -22.05
C GLU A 55 -26.39 9.82 -20.93
N LEU A 56 -26.95 8.62 -21.13
CA LEU A 56 -26.82 7.52 -20.17
C LEU A 56 -25.35 7.10 -19.99
N ALA A 57 -24.59 6.94 -21.07
CA ALA A 57 -23.17 6.62 -21.02
C ALA A 57 -22.35 7.73 -20.32
N LYS A 58 -22.73 8.99 -20.51
CA LYS A 58 -22.08 10.13 -19.85
C LYS A 58 -22.37 10.17 -18.35
N GLU A 59 -23.60 9.91 -17.92
CA GLU A 59 -23.93 9.80 -16.50
C GLU A 59 -23.20 8.61 -15.86
N HIS A 60 -23.20 7.43 -16.50
CA HIS A 60 -22.40 6.29 -16.04
C HIS A 60 -20.90 6.60 -15.94
N ALA A 61 -20.34 7.31 -16.93
CA ALA A 61 -18.93 7.70 -16.88
C ALA A 61 -18.64 8.65 -15.70
N LYS A 62 -19.54 9.59 -15.41
CA LYS A 62 -19.41 10.46 -14.23
C LYS A 62 -19.47 9.65 -12.94
N ASP A 63 -20.42 8.73 -12.81
CA ASP A 63 -20.56 7.88 -11.62
C ASP A 63 -19.31 7.03 -11.39
N VAL A 64 -18.78 6.41 -12.45
CA VAL A 64 -17.53 5.64 -12.38
C VAL A 64 -16.36 6.52 -11.97
N LEU A 65 -16.25 7.75 -12.51
CA LEU A 65 -15.19 8.68 -12.11
C LEU A 65 -15.34 9.14 -10.65
N HIS A 66 -16.55 9.36 -10.17
CA HIS A 66 -16.81 9.71 -8.77
C HIS A 66 -16.46 8.55 -7.84
N ALA A 67 -16.88 7.33 -8.16
CA ALA A 67 -16.55 6.12 -7.42
C ALA A 67 -15.03 5.88 -7.39
N ALA A 68 -14.35 6.01 -8.53
CA ALA A 68 -12.90 5.86 -8.62
C ALA A 68 -12.15 6.90 -7.76
N LYS A 69 -12.61 8.16 -7.75
CA LYS A 69 -12.04 9.21 -6.88
C LYS A 69 -12.26 8.91 -5.41
N ALA A 70 -13.44 8.44 -5.03
CA ALA A 70 -13.74 8.06 -3.65
C ALA A 70 -12.84 6.90 -3.19
N GLN A 71 -12.72 5.85 -4.01
CA GLN A 71 -11.87 4.70 -3.72
C GLN A 71 -10.38 5.11 -3.65
N ALA A 72 -9.91 5.98 -4.54
CA ALA A 72 -8.56 6.51 -4.49
C ALA A 72 -8.31 7.29 -3.18
N GLY A 73 -9.27 8.12 -2.76
CA GLY A 73 -9.21 8.84 -1.48
C GLY A 73 -9.15 7.89 -0.28
N GLU A 74 -9.95 6.82 -0.30
CA GLU A 74 -9.96 5.79 0.74
C GLU A 74 -8.61 5.04 0.82
N ILE A 75 -8.05 4.64 -0.33
CA ILE A 75 -6.74 3.99 -0.39
C ILE A 75 -5.65 4.89 0.20
N VAL A 76 -5.64 6.17 -0.16
CA VAL A 76 -4.65 7.13 0.37
C VAL A 76 -4.83 7.32 1.88
N ALA A 77 -6.07 7.44 2.36
CA ALA A 77 -6.35 7.56 3.79
C ALA A 77 -5.91 6.30 4.56
N GLN A 78 -6.18 5.11 4.03
CA GLN A 78 -5.76 3.84 4.61
C GLN A 78 -4.24 3.70 4.62
N ALA A 79 -3.56 4.10 3.53
CA ALA A 79 -2.10 4.10 3.45
C ALA A 79 -1.48 5.05 4.49
N GLN A 80 -2.02 6.26 4.64
CA GLN A 80 -1.56 7.23 5.63
C GLN A 80 -1.74 6.70 7.06
N LYS A 81 -2.91 6.10 7.35
CA LYS A 81 -3.19 5.47 8.65
C LYS A 81 -2.19 4.35 8.93
N ARG A 82 -1.98 3.45 7.96
CA ARG A 82 -1.04 2.33 8.11
C ARG A 82 0.40 2.79 8.28
N ALA A 83 0.80 3.85 7.58
CA ALA A 83 2.11 4.46 7.76
C ALA A 83 2.29 5.01 9.18
N SER A 84 1.28 5.69 9.72
CA SER A 84 1.30 6.17 11.11
C SER A 84 1.42 5.01 12.11
N GLU A 85 0.62 3.96 11.92
CA GLU A 85 0.67 2.75 12.76
C GLU A 85 2.07 2.12 12.75
N ILE A 86 2.69 1.98 11.58
CA ILE A 86 4.04 1.42 11.44
C ILE A 86 5.08 2.31 12.15
N VAL A 87 4.96 3.63 12.02
CA VAL A 87 5.88 4.57 12.69
C VAL A 87 5.74 4.48 14.20
N ASP A 88 4.52 4.37 14.72
CA ASP A 88 4.28 4.28 16.15
C ASP A 88 4.71 2.92 16.72
N GLU A 89 4.45 1.82 16.00
CA GLU A 89 4.98 0.49 16.33
C GLU A 89 6.51 0.48 16.33
N ALA A 90 7.14 1.07 15.31
CA ALA A 90 8.60 1.18 15.24
C ALA A 90 9.19 1.99 16.41
N LYS A 91 8.53 3.07 16.84
CA LYS A 91 8.95 3.84 18.03
C LYS A 91 8.84 3.03 19.31
N VAL A 92 7.76 2.26 19.49
CA VAL A 92 7.57 1.40 20.67
C VAL A 92 8.64 0.31 20.71
N ASN A 93 8.88 -0.35 19.58
CA ASN A 93 9.92 -1.38 19.47
C ASN A 93 11.32 -0.79 19.72
N ALA A 94 11.62 0.38 19.17
CA ALA A 94 12.89 1.07 19.40
C ALA A 94 13.11 1.44 20.87
N ARG A 95 12.06 1.90 21.58
CA ARG A 95 12.14 2.17 23.02
C ARG A 95 12.39 0.89 23.81
N THR A 96 11.66 -0.18 23.51
CA THR A 96 11.77 -1.47 24.19
C THR A 96 13.18 -2.07 24.01
N GLU A 97 13.71 -2.06 22.78
CA GLU A 97 15.08 -2.51 22.54
C GLU A 97 16.12 -1.59 23.18
N GLY A 98 15.87 -0.27 23.21
CA GLY A 98 16.72 0.68 23.92
C GLY A 98 16.80 0.39 25.42
N GLU A 99 15.66 0.17 26.07
CA GLU A 99 15.59 -0.22 27.48
C GLU A 99 16.29 -1.57 27.74
N ARG A 100 16.12 -2.54 26.84
CA ARG A 100 16.81 -3.83 26.92
C ARG A 100 18.32 -3.67 26.81
N LEU A 101 18.80 -2.83 25.89
CA LEU A 101 20.23 -2.54 25.72
C LEU A 101 20.81 -1.85 26.96
N VAL A 102 20.12 -0.85 27.52
CA VAL A 102 20.54 -0.16 28.74
C VAL A 102 20.61 -1.12 29.91
N THR A 103 19.61 -2.00 30.07
CA THR A 103 19.59 -3.01 31.14
C THR A 103 20.75 -3.99 31.00
N ALA A 104 21.02 -4.46 29.77
CA ALA A 104 22.15 -5.34 29.50
C ALA A 104 23.49 -4.66 29.79
N ALA A 105 23.66 -3.39 29.38
CA ALA A 105 24.87 -2.62 29.65
C ALA A 105 25.08 -2.37 31.15
N GLN A 106 24.01 -2.12 31.92
CA GLN A 106 24.09 -1.99 33.38
C GLN A 106 24.56 -3.29 34.04
N ALA A 107 24.03 -4.43 33.60
CA ALA A 107 24.44 -5.74 34.11
C ALA A 107 25.92 -6.04 33.78
N GLU A 108 26.38 -5.70 32.57
CA GLU A 108 27.77 -5.84 32.16
C GLU A 108 28.71 -4.94 32.98
N ILE A 109 28.30 -3.68 33.21
CA ILE A 109 29.05 -2.75 34.07
C ILE A 109 29.15 -3.30 35.50
N GLU A 110 28.06 -3.83 36.06
CA GLU A 110 28.07 -4.39 37.41
C GLU A 110 29.01 -5.59 37.51
N GLN A 111 29.03 -6.46 36.49
CA GLN A 111 29.97 -7.57 36.41
C GLN A 111 31.42 -7.11 36.33
N GLU A 112 31.73 -6.11 35.49
CA GLU A 112 33.08 -5.55 35.36
C GLU A 112 33.53 -4.82 36.65
N VAL A 113 32.62 -4.13 37.35
CA VAL A 113 32.91 -3.52 38.66
C VAL A 113 33.25 -4.60 39.68
N ASN A 114 32.51 -5.70 39.72
CA ASN A 114 32.82 -6.81 40.63
C ASN A 114 34.18 -7.45 40.30
N ARG A 115 34.47 -7.65 39.01
CA ARG A 115 35.79 -8.14 38.56
C ARG A 115 36.92 -7.19 38.94
N ALA A 116 36.74 -5.89 38.76
CA ALA A 116 37.71 -4.87 39.16
C ALA A 116 37.93 -4.86 40.68
N ARG A 117 36.87 -5.03 41.48
CA ARG A 117 36.97 -5.15 42.95
C ARG A 117 37.76 -6.38 43.38
N GLU A 118 37.57 -7.51 42.71
CA GLU A 118 38.31 -8.75 42.97
C GLU A 118 39.80 -8.56 42.68
N GLN A 119 40.14 -8.00 41.52
CA GLN A 119 41.53 -7.65 41.17
C GLN A 119 42.14 -6.65 42.17
N LEU A 120 41.35 -5.69 42.65
CA LEU A 120 41.81 -4.73 43.66
C LEU A 120 42.12 -5.42 44.99
N ARG A 121 41.29 -6.39 45.41
CA ARG A 121 41.52 -7.17 46.63
C ARG A 121 42.81 -7.98 46.56
N GLU A 122 43.07 -8.63 45.43
CA GLU A 122 44.35 -9.33 45.20
C GLU A 122 45.54 -8.39 45.35
N LYS A 123 45.52 -7.24 44.65
CA LYS A 123 46.60 -6.25 44.74
C LYS A 123 46.78 -5.65 46.14
N VAL A 124 45.70 -5.41 46.88
CA VAL A 124 45.76 -4.95 48.26
C VAL A 124 46.39 -6.01 49.17
N GLY A 125 46.09 -7.30 48.94
CA GLY A 125 46.74 -8.41 49.65
C GLY A 125 48.26 -8.44 49.42
N GLU A 126 48.70 -8.31 48.16
CA GLU A 126 50.11 -8.21 47.81
C GLU A 126 50.80 -6.99 48.46
N LEU A 127 50.15 -5.82 48.41
CA LEU A 127 50.64 -4.60 49.04
C LEU A 127 50.72 -4.72 50.57
N ALA A 128 49.73 -5.35 51.20
CA ALA A 128 49.71 -5.58 52.64
C ALA A 128 50.84 -6.53 53.08
N LEU A 129 51.09 -7.61 52.32
CA LEU A 129 52.20 -8.53 52.58
C LEU A 129 53.55 -7.81 52.42
N SER A 130 53.74 -7.04 51.34
CA SER A 130 54.96 -6.24 51.13
C SER A 130 55.15 -5.18 52.22
N GLY A 131 54.06 -4.57 52.69
CA GLY A 131 54.08 -3.64 53.83
C GLY A 131 54.48 -4.33 55.13
N ALA A 132 53.90 -5.51 55.42
CA ALA A 132 54.25 -6.32 56.58
C ALA A 132 55.72 -6.77 56.55
N GLU A 133 56.24 -7.20 55.38
CA GLU A 133 57.66 -7.52 55.20
C GLU A 133 58.57 -6.31 55.47
N LYS A 134 58.19 -5.11 55.01
CA LYS A 134 58.95 -3.88 55.27
C LYS A 134 58.95 -3.49 56.76
N ILE A 135 57.82 -3.65 57.44
CA ILE A 135 57.71 -3.39 58.88
C ILE A 135 58.55 -4.41 59.65
N LEU A 136 58.44 -5.70 59.33
CA LEU A 136 59.22 -6.76 59.95
C LEU A 136 60.73 -6.54 59.75
N ARG A 137 61.16 -6.18 58.53
CA ARG A 137 62.57 -5.80 58.27
C ARG A 137 63.05 -4.59 59.07
N LYS A 138 62.16 -3.65 59.39
CA LYS A 138 62.48 -2.47 60.20
C LYS A 138 62.51 -2.79 61.71
N GLU A 139 61.65 -3.70 62.17
CA GLU A 139 61.63 -4.17 63.56
C GLU A 139 62.70 -5.23 63.87
N ILE A 140 63.23 -5.94 62.87
CA ILE A 140 64.41 -6.80 63.02
C ILE A 140 65.60 -5.91 63.39
N ASN A 141 65.78 -5.73 64.68
CA ASN A 141 66.93 -5.08 65.27
C ASN A 141 68.02 -6.13 65.47
N ALA A 142 69.14 -6.00 64.75
CA ALA A 142 70.28 -6.90 64.88
C ALA A 142 70.83 -6.99 66.32
N ALA A 143 70.54 -6.01 67.17
CA ALA A 143 70.90 -6.02 68.59
C ALA A 143 69.95 -6.84 69.47
N ALA A 144 68.66 -7.00 69.11
CA ALA A 144 67.66 -7.69 69.94
C ALA A 144 67.55 -9.21 69.62
N HIS A 145 68.03 -9.64 68.46
CA HIS A 145 67.93 -11.04 68.01
C HIS A 145 69.25 -11.82 68.09
N LYS A 146 70.35 -11.21 68.57
CA LYS A 146 71.61 -11.92 68.83
C LYS A 146 71.42 -13.09 69.80
N ASP A 147 70.66 -12.86 70.87
CA ASP A 147 70.42 -13.86 71.91
C ASP A 147 69.62 -15.07 71.39
N ILE A 148 68.69 -14.85 70.45
CA ILE A 148 67.88 -15.92 69.82
C ILE A 148 68.71 -16.71 68.82
N VAL A 149 69.57 -16.04 68.04
CA VAL A 149 70.46 -16.69 67.07
C VAL A 149 71.57 -17.48 67.78
N GLU A 150 72.11 -16.97 68.90
CA GLU A 150 73.07 -17.72 69.74
C GLU A 150 72.42 -18.92 70.45
N ALA A 151 71.15 -18.83 70.86
CA ALA A 151 70.42 -19.96 71.44
C ALA A 151 70.16 -21.08 70.41
N LEU A 152 69.86 -20.74 69.16
CA LEU A 152 69.67 -21.70 68.06
C LEU A 152 70.98 -22.35 67.61
N ALA A 153 72.08 -21.60 67.59
CA ALA A 153 73.42 -22.12 67.27
C ALA A 153 73.97 -23.10 68.32
N LYS A 154 73.43 -23.09 69.55
CA LYS A 154 73.77 -24.05 70.61
C LYS A 154 72.97 -25.36 70.57
N GLN A 155 71.96 -25.46 69.70
CA GLN A 155 71.15 -26.68 69.51
C GLN A 155 71.57 -27.52 68.30
N ILE A 156 72.61 -27.11 67.57
CA ILE A 156 73.36 -27.92 66.61
C ILE A 156 74.68 -28.32 67.28
#